data_AF-A0A2N2LKF6-F1
#
_entry.id   AF-A0A2N2LKF6-F1
#
_cell.length_a   1.000
_cell.length_b   1.000
_cell.length_c   1.000
_cell.angle_alpha   90.00
_cell.angle_beta   90.00
_cell.angle_gamma   90.00
#
_symmetry.space_group_name_H-M   'P 1'
#
loop_
_entity.id
_entity.type
_entity.pdbx_description
1 polymer ?
#
loop_
_entity_poly.entity_id
_entity_poly.type
_entity_poly.pdbx_seq_one_letter_code
_entity_poly.pdbx_strand_id
1 'polypeptide(L)'
;MDIHLALHVLRRWWWLLIAATVAGGIISYGVSTRLTPTYEATTTLLVVQAPAEGVVQLNDIQTAERLANTFSRLVTLRPVLERAIAQAGLPFTPSALEERLTVRNPRTTQLLEVSARSSQPELAAIIANTVALAFIDSNATASTSRPGQVSVVEEALPPEAPIAPRPKLNALLGGFLMLLIAGALVALLEYLDDTVKSAEQASDLTGLPALGRIEQFEKLQSPREQLQAAQRPRSTVAEAYRAARTNLTYAIDLGRDRRLVLVTSPGPGEGKTTTTANLAVVFGLAGHRVCVVDTDLRRPTIHRVFGVENGEGLTNLLLAREPEFDRSVQRSVYTNVSVVSSGPLPPNPSELLGSSRMQEVLDWLRAHFDIVLLDSPPALVVTDASVLATLVDGIVIVARAGKTRRGALRATVEELAQSGRPIAGFVLNRVRSREAGYYYYAYGREYEADSRNGDGTTPRLRVEDLSPPPPERAEAERQA
;
A
#
# COMPACT_ATOMS: atom_id res chain seq x y z
N MET A 1 6.17 6.93 11.69
CA MET A 1 5.46 6.28 10.56
C MET A 1 5.49 7.26 9.41
N ASP A 2 6.14 6.91 8.29
CA ASP A 2 6.33 7.80 7.15
C ASP A 2 4.98 8.34 6.67
N ILE A 3 4.78 9.67 6.73
CA ILE A 3 3.54 10.34 6.29
C ILE A 3 3.26 10.01 4.80
N HIS A 4 4.34 9.83 4.02
CA HIS A 4 4.27 9.44 2.62
C HIS A 4 3.74 8.01 2.41
N LEU A 5 4.01 7.09 3.35
CA LEU A 5 3.47 5.73 3.31
C LEU A 5 1.96 5.75 3.58
N ALA A 6 1.54 6.50 4.62
CA ALA A 6 0.13 6.62 4.98
C ALA A 6 -0.71 7.24 3.85
N LEU A 7 -0.20 8.28 3.18
CA LEU A 7 -0.86 8.92 2.04
C LEU A 7 -0.98 7.99 0.82
N HIS A 8 0.04 7.19 0.52
CA HIS A 8 -0.02 6.21 -0.57
C HIS A 8 -1.03 5.10 -0.31
N VAL A 9 -1.00 4.56 0.91
CA VAL A 9 -1.94 3.53 1.35
C VAL A 9 -3.38 4.04 1.26
N LEU A 10 -3.64 5.24 1.78
CA LEU A 10 -4.96 5.84 1.74
C LEU A 10 -5.42 6.05 0.29
N ARG A 11 -4.56 6.56 -0.60
CA ARG A 11 -4.93 6.79 -2.01
C ARG A 11 -5.23 5.49 -2.77
N ARG A 12 -4.55 4.39 -2.46
CA ARG A 12 -4.72 3.10 -3.15
C ARG A 12 -5.93 2.31 -2.61
N TRP A 13 -6.18 2.38 -1.31
CA TRP A 13 -7.11 1.50 -0.60
C TRP A 13 -8.32 2.20 0.04
N TRP A 14 -8.51 3.52 -0.15
CA TRP A 14 -9.63 4.26 0.45
C TRP A 14 -10.99 3.62 0.20
N TRP A 15 -11.24 3.12 -1.02
CA TRP A 15 -12.51 2.50 -1.39
C TRP A 15 -12.76 1.21 -0.60
N LEU A 16 -11.71 0.44 -0.30
CA LEU A 16 -11.82 -0.78 0.52
C LEU A 16 -12.06 -0.47 1.99
N LEU A 17 -11.43 0.58 2.52
CA LEU A 17 -11.67 1.03 3.90
C LEU A 17 -13.13 1.49 4.07
N ILE A 18 -13.65 2.27 3.12
CA ILE A 18 -15.05 2.70 3.13
C ILE A 18 -16.00 1.50 2.97
N ALA A 19 -15.76 0.64 1.98
CA ALA A 19 -16.60 -0.53 1.73
C ALA A 19 -16.66 -1.46 2.95
N ALA A 20 -15.52 -1.71 3.60
CA ALA A 20 -15.45 -2.51 4.82
C ALA A 20 -16.22 -1.85 5.97
N THR A 21 -16.02 -0.55 6.20
CA THR A 21 -16.75 0.21 7.25
C THR A 21 -18.26 0.14 7.05
N VAL A 22 -18.74 0.38 5.82
CA VAL A 22 -20.16 0.31 5.48
C VAL A 22 -20.70 -1.11 5.65
N ALA A 23 -19.98 -2.12 5.19
CA ALA A 23 -20.38 -3.52 5.36
C ALA A 23 -20.47 -3.91 6.85
N GLY A 24 -19.49 -3.53 7.67
CA GLY A 24 -19.50 -3.75 9.12
C GLY A 24 -20.69 -3.07 9.82
N GLY A 25 -20.99 -1.83 9.40
CA GLY A 25 -22.16 -1.10 9.89
C GLY A 25 -23.49 -1.76 9.53
N ILE A 26 -23.66 -2.19 8.28
CA ILE A 26 -24.88 -2.87 7.79
C ILE A 26 -25.07 -4.21 8.50
N ILE A 27 -24.01 -5.03 8.61
CA ILE A 27 -24.05 -6.32 9.30
C ILE A 27 -24.45 -6.12 10.76
N SER A 28 -23.79 -5.19 11.46
CA SER A 28 -24.08 -4.90 12.86
C SER A 28 -25.49 -4.35 13.07
N TYR A 29 -25.96 -3.46 12.18
CA TYR A 29 -27.34 -2.97 12.19
C TYR A 29 -28.35 -4.12 12.01
N GLY A 30 -28.15 -4.98 11.01
CA GLY A 30 -29.04 -6.11 10.72
C GLY A 30 -29.06 -7.18 11.81
N VAL A 31 -27.94 -7.44 12.46
CA VAL A 31 -27.90 -8.31 13.66
C VAL A 31 -28.62 -7.62 14.81
N SER A 32 -28.35 -6.34 15.03
CA SER A 32 -28.93 -5.57 16.12
C SER A 32 -30.44 -5.41 16.02
N THR A 33 -31.04 -5.37 14.83
CA THR A 33 -32.50 -5.28 14.67
C THR A 33 -33.21 -6.63 14.84
N ARG A 34 -32.46 -7.75 14.83
CA ARG A 34 -32.99 -9.10 15.05
C ARG A 34 -32.91 -9.58 16.50
N LEU A 35 -32.16 -8.86 17.35
CA LEU A 35 -32.09 -9.17 18.77
C LEU A 35 -33.40 -8.76 19.47
N THR A 36 -33.76 -9.50 20.52
CA THR A 36 -34.98 -9.23 21.30
C THR A 36 -34.89 -7.85 21.96
N PRO A 37 -35.89 -6.97 21.77
CA PRO A 37 -35.89 -5.67 22.43
C PRO A 37 -36.06 -5.83 23.93
N THR A 38 -35.41 -4.95 24.69
CA THR A 38 -35.55 -4.84 26.15
C THR A 38 -36.09 -3.45 26.46
N TYR A 39 -37.19 -3.42 27.19
CA TYR A 39 -37.90 -2.24 27.65
C TYR A 39 -37.65 -2.05 29.15
N GLU A 40 -37.63 -0.81 29.62
CA GLU A 40 -37.48 -0.46 31.02
C GLU A 40 -38.60 0.51 31.40
N ALA A 41 -39.38 0.15 32.42
CA ALA A 41 -40.46 0.98 32.96
C ALA A 41 -40.12 1.29 34.42
N THR A 42 -40.34 2.54 34.86
CA THR A 42 -39.93 3.00 36.19
C THR A 42 -41.12 3.60 36.92
N THR A 43 -41.35 3.16 38.16
CA THR A 43 -42.28 3.82 39.09
C THR A 43 -41.50 4.55 40.17
N THR A 44 -42.00 5.71 40.57
CA THR A 44 -41.35 6.57 41.55
C THR A 44 -42.16 6.57 42.84
N LEU A 45 -41.52 6.22 43.94
CA LEU A 45 -42.07 6.24 45.29
C LEU A 45 -41.48 7.42 46.07
N LEU A 46 -42.28 8.04 46.92
CA LEU A 46 -41.83 9.04 47.89
C LEU A 46 -41.82 8.43 49.28
N VAL A 47 -40.72 8.63 50.00
CA VAL A 47 -40.51 8.19 51.37
C VAL A 47 -40.61 9.40 52.30
N VAL A 48 -41.75 9.54 52.99
CA VAL A 48 -42.01 10.65 53.91
C VAL A 48 -41.94 10.15 55.34
N GLN A 49 -41.21 10.88 56.20
CA GLN A 49 -41.31 10.69 57.64
C GLN A 49 -42.25 11.76 58.22
N ALA A 50 -43.27 11.34 58.97
CA ALA A 50 -44.14 12.29 59.67
C ALA A 50 -43.34 13.00 60.79
N PRO A 51 -43.26 14.35 60.80
CA PRO A 51 -42.51 15.08 61.82
C PRO A 51 -43.15 14.87 63.20
N ALA A 52 -42.31 14.74 64.23
CA ALA A 52 -42.77 14.45 65.60
C ALA A 52 -43.63 15.58 66.22
N GLU A 53 -43.40 16.84 65.81
CA GLU A 53 -44.08 18.03 66.34
C GLU A 53 -44.58 18.99 65.23
N GLY A 54 -44.69 18.53 63.99
CA GLY A 54 -45.18 19.35 62.86
C GLY A 54 -44.20 20.37 62.27
N VAL A 55 -42.99 20.50 62.84
CA VAL A 55 -41.91 21.35 62.31
C VAL A 55 -40.85 20.48 61.63
N VAL A 56 -40.52 20.79 60.37
CA VAL A 56 -39.48 20.08 59.59
C VAL A 56 -38.10 20.59 60.01
N GLN A 57 -37.25 19.70 60.53
CA GLN A 57 -35.86 20.02 60.89
C GLN A 57 -34.87 19.48 59.83
N LEU A 58 -33.67 20.07 59.75
CA LEU A 58 -32.59 19.61 58.86
C LEU A 58 -32.20 18.13 59.09
N ASN A 59 -32.36 17.63 60.32
CA ASN A 59 -32.12 16.21 60.64
C ASN A 59 -33.17 15.27 60.02
N ASP A 60 -34.39 15.74 59.77
CA ASP A 60 -35.46 14.94 59.16
C ASP A 60 -35.16 14.64 57.70
N ILE A 61 -34.50 15.56 56.99
CA ILE A 61 -34.09 15.38 55.60
C ILE A 61 -32.99 14.30 55.50
N GLN A 62 -31.96 14.37 56.35
CA GLN A 62 -30.89 13.36 56.37
C GLN A 62 -31.39 11.98 56.82
N THR A 63 -32.39 11.94 57.70
CA THR A 63 -33.00 10.68 58.14
C THR A 63 -33.86 10.09 57.03
N ALA A 64 -34.62 10.90 56.30
CA ALA A 64 -35.39 10.46 55.14
C ALA A 64 -34.50 9.94 54.00
N GLU A 65 -33.32 10.54 53.77
CA GLU A 65 -32.32 10.01 52.83
C GLU A 65 -31.79 8.63 53.25
N ARG A 66 -31.50 8.42 54.54
CA ARG A 66 -31.08 7.11 55.06
C ARG A 66 -32.21 6.09 54.94
N LEU A 67 -33.44 6.47 55.23
CA LEU A 67 -34.63 5.62 55.08
C LEU A 67 -34.85 5.22 53.62
N ALA A 68 -34.74 6.14 52.67
CA ALA A 68 -34.87 5.83 51.25
C ALA A 68 -33.79 4.84 50.78
N ASN A 69 -32.56 4.93 51.29
CA ASN A 69 -31.50 3.94 51.03
C ASN A 69 -31.75 2.59 51.70
N THR A 70 -32.36 2.56 52.89
CA THR A 70 -32.78 1.30 53.53
C THR A 70 -33.91 0.67 52.73
N PHE A 71 -34.92 1.46 52.35
CA PHE A 71 -36.09 1.00 51.58
C PHE A 71 -35.72 0.51 50.19
N SER A 72 -34.69 1.09 49.54
CA SER A 72 -34.20 0.59 48.26
C SER A 72 -33.71 -0.86 48.31
N ARG A 73 -33.26 -1.34 49.47
CA ARG A 73 -32.89 -2.74 49.69
C ARG A 73 -34.06 -3.60 50.14
N LEU A 74 -35.07 -3.02 50.79
CA LEU A 74 -36.24 -3.76 51.25
C LEU A 74 -37.20 -4.11 50.10
N VAL A 75 -37.28 -3.27 49.07
CA VAL A 75 -38.12 -3.51 47.88
C VAL A 75 -37.77 -4.84 47.19
N THR A 76 -36.48 -5.22 47.20
CA THR A 76 -36.02 -6.46 46.55
C THR A 76 -36.04 -7.67 47.48
N LEU A 77 -36.53 -7.55 48.71
CA LEU A 77 -36.62 -8.70 49.61
C LEU A 77 -37.64 -9.72 49.12
N ARG A 78 -37.30 -10.99 49.31
CA ARG A 78 -38.11 -12.13 48.89
C ARG A 78 -39.61 -12.05 49.27
N PRO A 79 -40.02 -11.65 50.50
CA PRO A 79 -41.44 -11.54 50.84
C PRO A 79 -42.20 -10.50 49.99
N VAL A 80 -41.53 -9.41 49.61
CA VAL A 80 -42.11 -8.36 48.75
C VAL A 80 -42.26 -8.89 47.32
N LEU A 81 -41.23 -9.57 46.81
CA LEU A 81 -41.24 -10.16 45.48
C LEU A 81 -42.27 -11.30 45.36
N GLU A 82 -42.39 -12.18 46.36
CA GLU A 82 -43.41 -13.24 46.40
C GLU A 82 -44.83 -12.67 46.40
N ARG A 83 -45.05 -11.58 47.15
CA ARG A 83 -46.32 -10.87 47.15
C ARG A 83 -46.63 -10.24 45.80
N ALA A 84 -45.65 -9.58 45.17
CA ALA A 84 -45.82 -8.98 43.85
C ALA A 84 -46.14 -10.05 42.78
N ILE A 85 -45.47 -11.20 42.83
CA ILE A 85 -45.72 -12.34 41.94
C ILE A 85 -47.16 -12.85 42.13
N ALA A 86 -47.61 -13.01 43.38
CA ALA A 86 -48.96 -13.47 43.68
C ALA A 86 -50.05 -12.46 43.25
N GLN A 87 -49.80 -11.16 43.40
CA GLN A 87 -50.76 -10.10 43.05
C GLN A 87 -50.95 -9.94 41.54
N ALA A 88 -49.87 -9.97 40.75
CA ALA A 88 -49.94 -9.79 39.29
C ALA A 88 -49.96 -11.09 38.49
N GLY A 89 -49.92 -12.26 39.15
CA GLY A 89 -49.89 -13.57 38.48
C GLY A 89 -48.65 -13.75 37.59
N LEU A 90 -47.50 -13.22 38.02
CA LEU A 90 -46.29 -13.19 37.20
C LEU A 90 -45.68 -14.60 37.04
N PRO A 91 -45.27 -15.01 35.82
CA PRO A 91 -44.69 -16.33 35.56
C PRO A 91 -43.20 -16.40 35.92
N PHE A 92 -42.78 -15.77 37.03
CA PHE A 92 -41.38 -15.67 37.45
C PHE A 92 -41.17 -16.20 38.86
N THR A 93 -39.97 -16.72 39.13
CA THR A 93 -39.52 -16.96 40.51
C THR A 93 -39.05 -15.65 41.13
N PRO A 94 -39.02 -15.53 42.48
CA PRO A 94 -38.52 -14.32 43.15
C PRO A 94 -37.12 -13.90 42.68
N SER A 95 -36.20 -14.84 42.50
CA SER A 95 -34.84 -14.56 42.00
C SER A 95 -34.83 -14.07 40.55
N ALA A 96 -35.65 -14.66 39.67
CA ALA A 96 -35.76 -14.20 38.29
C ALA A 96 -36.38 -12.80 38.21
N LEU A 97 -37.30 -12.47 39.13
CA LEU A 97 -37.87 -11.13 39.22
C LEU A 97 -36.84 -10.12 39.75
N GLU A 98 -36.06 -10.50 40.75
CA GLU A 98 -34.97 -9.67 41.31
C GLU A 98 -33.96 -9.25 40.22
N GLU A 99 -33.51 -10.17 39.35
CA GLU A 99 -32.58 -9.88 38.25
C GLU A 99 -33.13 -8.87 37.21
N ARG A 100 -34.46 -8.72 37.14
CA ARG A 100 -35.15 -7.82 36.22
C ARG A 100 -35.44 -6.46 36.84
N LEU A 101 -35.21 -6.31 38.14
CA LEU A 101 -35.46 -5.10 38.88
C LEU A 101 -34.18 -4.32 39.09
N THR A 102 -34.31 -3.00 39.09
CA THR A 102 -33.24 -2.08 39.48
C THR A 102 -33.87 -1.01 40.32
N VAL A 103 -33.44 -0.90 41.57
CA VAL A 103 -33.96 0.08 42.52
C VAL A 103 -32.89 1.13 42.77
N ARG A 104 -33.23 2.41 42.59
CA ARG A 104 -32.28 3.54 42.72
C ARG A 104 -32.88 4.65 43.58
N ASN A 105 -32.02 5.32 44.33
CA ASN A 105 -32.32 6.61 44.94
C ASN A 105 -31.50 7.69 44.20
N PRO A 106 -32.14 8.50 43.33
CA PRO A 106 -31.44 9.58 42.64
C PRO A 106 -31.02 10.65 43.65
N ARG A 107 -29.72 11.00 43.67
CA ARG A 107 -29.18 12.24 44.25
C ARG A 107 -29.57 12.56 45.71
N THR A 108 -29.47 11.59 46.63
CA THR A 108 -29.83 11.79 48.07
C THR A 108 -31.20 12.46 48.20
N THR A 109 -32.19 11.90 47.50
CA THR A 109 -33.57 12.39 47.60
C THR A 109 -34.39 11.43 48.46
N GLN A 110 -35.61 11.86 48.76
CA GLN A 110 -36.65 11.02 49.36
C GLN A 110 -37.37 10.17 48.30
N LEU A 111 -36.91 10.20 47.06
CA LEU A 111 -37.49 9.46 45.95
C LEU A 111 -36.79 8.12 45.79
N LEU A 112 -37.58 7.11 45.49
CA LEU A 112 -37.15 5.76 45.22
C LEU A 112 -37.71 5.34 43.86
N GLU A 113 -36.82 5.16 42.89
CA GLU A 113 -37.14 4.70 41.55
C GLU A 113 -37.03 3.16 41.53
N VAL A 114 -38.14 2.49 41.18
CA VAL A 114 -38.18 1.05 40.96
C VAL A 114 -38.36 0.82 39.46
N SER A 115 -37.29 0.41 38.79
CA SER A 115 -37.29 0.10 37.37
C SER A 115 -37.38 -1.40 37.13
N ALA A 116 -38.21 -1.83 36.19
CA ALA A 116 -38.34 -3.22 35.77
C ALA A 116 -38.03 -3.38 34.28
N ARG A 117 -37.36 -4.48 33.93
CA ARG A 117 -36.95 -4.80 32.56
C ARG A 117 -37.68 -6.02 32.00
N SER A 118 -38.20 -5.88 30.78
CA SER A 118 -38.90 -6.96 30.07
C SER A 118 -38.77 -6.84 28.56
N SER A 119 -39.02 -7.93 27.84
CA SER A 119 -39.14 -7.92 26.37
C SER A 119 -40.47 -7.35 25.87
N GLN A 120 -41.45 -7.19 26.77
CA GLN A 120 -42.75 -6.57 26.51
C GLN A 120 -42.88 -5.28 27.32
N PRO A 121 -43.27 -4.15 26.70
CA PRO A 121 -43.35 -2.86 27.38
C PRO A 121 -44.43 -2.84 28.46
N GLU A 122 -45.58 -3.46 28.20
CA GLU A 122 -46.69 -3.57 29.16
C GLU A 122 -46.26 -4.37 30.40
N LEU A 123 -45.62 -5.53 30.20
CA LEU A 123 -45.15 -6.36 31.29
C LEU A 123 -44.09 -5.66 32.15
N ALA A 124 -43.23 -4.83 31.56
CA ALA A 124 -42.28 -4.02 32.33
C ALA A 124 -43.00 -3.04 33.28
N ALA A 125 -44.02 -2.34 32.79
CA ALA A 125 -44.81 -1.40 33.60
C ALA A 125 -45.57 -2.12 34.71
N ILE A 126 -46.21 -3.25 34.39
CA ILE A 126 -46.91 -4.08 35.38
C ILE A 126 -45.95 -4.51 36.48
N ILE A 127 -44.78 -5.05 36.13
CA ILE A 127 -43.80 -5.51 37.14
C ILE A 127 -43.37 -4.34 38.05
N ALA A 128 -43.01 -3.18 37.49
CA ALA A 128 -42.58 -2.04 38.28
C ALA A 128 -43.68 -1.57 39.26
N ASN A 129 -44.91 -1.38 38.77
CA ASN A 129 -46.04 -0.93 39.57
C ASN A 129 -46.43 -1.95 40.64
N THR A 130 -46.52 -3.24 40.30
CA THR A 130 -46.92 -4.27 41.26
C THR A 130 -45.86 -4.46 42.35
N VAL A 131 -44.57 -4.39 42.02
CA VAL A 131 -43.50 -4.47 43.03
C VAL A 131 -43.55 -3.28 43.99
N ALA A 132 -43.81 -2.07 43.47
CA ALA A 132 -44.01 -0.88 44.29
C ALA A 132 -45.23 -1.00 45.21
N LEU A 133 -46.38 -1.46 44.69
CA LEU A 133 -47.59 -1.67 45.49
C LEU A 133 -47.41 -2.76 46.55
N ALA A 134 -46.80 -3.89 46.19
CA ALA A 134 -46.49 -4.97 47.13
C ALA A 134 -45.55 -4.50 48.26
N PHE A 135 -44.60 -3.61 47.95
CA PHE A 135 -43.74 -3.00 48.96
C PHE A 135 -44.51 -2.07 49.89
N ILE A 136 -45.39 -1.20 49.36
CA ILE A 136 -46.23 -0.31 50.16
C ILE A 136 -47.12 -1.12 51.10
N ASP A 137 -47.80 -2.15 50.59
CA ASP A 137 -48.62 -3.06 51.38
C ASP A 137 -47.82 -3.75 52.50
N SER A 138 -46.64 -4.26 52.16
CA SER A 138 -45.76 -4.94 53.12
C SER A 138 -45.27 -3.98 54.20
N ASN A 139 -44.95 -2.73 53.84
CA ASN A 139 -44.51 -1.71 54.78
C ASN A 139 -45.66 -1.23 55.68
N ALA A 140 -46.88 -1.07 55.15
CA ALA A 140 -48.06 -0.71 55.92
C ALA A 140 -48.40 -1.75 56.99
N THR A 141 -48.26 -3.04 56.66
CA THR A 141 -48.52 -4.16 57.59
C THR A 141 -47.45 -4.29 58.67
N ALA A 142 -46.19 -3.91 58.37
CA ALA A 142 -45.07 -3.96 59.31
C ALA A 142 -44.97 -2.72 60.23
N SER A 143 -45.71 -1.65 59.95
CA SER A 143 -45.60 -0.35 60.63
C SER A 143 -46.40 -0.26 61.94
N THR A 144 -46.13 -1.12 62.92
CA THR A 144 -46.66 -0.98 64.29
C THR A 144 -45.83 -0.01 65.16
N SER A 145 -44.66 0.43 64.68
CA SER A 145 -43.77 1.40 65.37
C SER A 145 -43.00 2.22 64.33
N ARG A 146 -43.56 3.39 63.95
CA ARG A 146 -43.24 4.24 62.77
C ARG A 146 -41.78 4.23 62.26
N PRO A 147 -41.57 3.72 61.03
CA PRO A 147 -40.54 4.24 60.14
C PRO A 147 -41.12 4.52 58.74
N GLY A 148 -41.15 5.80 58.32
CA GLY A 148 -41.38 6.25 56.93
C GLY A 148 -42.65 5.75 56.21
N GLN A 149 -43.61 6.64 55.94
CA GLN A 149 -44.70 6.39 55.00
C GLN A 149 -44.16 6.39 53.57
N VAL A 150 -44.55 5.37 52.78
CA VAL A 150 -44.18 5.27 51.36
C VAL A 150 -45.43 5.42 50.52
N SER A 151 -45.40 6.28 49.52
CA SER A 151 -46.50 6.51 48.59
C SER A 151 -46.02 6.58 47.15
N VAL A 152 -46.84 6.14 46.20
CA VAL A 152 -46.56 6.30 44.77
C VAL A 152 -46.67 7.78 44.40
N VAL A 153 -45.63 8.31 43.76
CA VAL A 153 -45.63 9.66 43.15
C VAL A 153 -46.00 9.56 41.68
N GLU A 154 -45.41 8.57 41.00
CA GLU A 154 -45.58 8.36 39.57
C GLU A 154 -45.63 6.86 39.27
N GLU A 155 -46.69 6.42 38.60
CA GLU A 155 -46.83 5.04 38.13
C GLU A 155 -45.98 4.82 36.87
N ALA A 156 -45.40 3.63 36.76
CA ALA A 156 -44.70 3.21 35.57
C ALA A 156 -45.68 3.09 34.39
N LEU A 157 -45.39 3.81 33.32
CA LEU A 157 -46.08 3.68 32.05
C LEU A 157 -45.32 2.72 31.10
N PRO A 158 -46.02 2.01 30.20
CA PRO A 158 -45.36 1.23 29.15
C PRO A 158 -44.46 2.13 28.31
N PRO A 159 -43.14 1.86 28.23
CA PRO A 159 -42.22 2.70 27.48
C PRO A 159 -42.45 2.57 25.97
N GLU A 160 -42.40 3.70 25.25
CA GLU A 160 -42.62 3.76 23.80
C GLU A 160 -41.45 3.18 22.98
N ALA A 161 -40.24 3.17 23.55
CA ALA A 161 -39.03 2.72 22.87
C ALA A 161 -38.19 1.77 23.75
N PRO A 162 -37.56 0.75 23.16
CA PRO A 162 -36.67 -0.14 23.90
C PRO A 162 -35.36 0.56 24.26
N ILE A 163 -34.80 0.22 25.42
CA ILE A 163 -33.49 0.72 25.88
C ILE A 163 -32.32 -0.01 25.21
N ALA A 164 -32.56 -1.24 24.77
CA ALA A 164 -31.63 -2.10 24.05
C ALA A 164 -32.38 -3.05 23.10
N PRO A 165 -31.76 -3.49 21.99
CA PRO A 165 -30.47 -3.04 21.47
C PRO A 165 -30.56 -1.62 20.87
N ARG A 166 -29.43 -0.92 20.76
CA ARG A 166 -29.34 0.41 20.14
C ARG A 166 -28.77 0.29 18.72
N PRO A 167 -29.60 0.00 17.69
CA PRO A 167 -29.11 -0.42 16.38
C PRO A 167 -28.22 0.63 15.70
N LYS A 168 -28.50 1.92 15.90
CA LYS A 168 -27.65 3.01 15.39
C LYS A 168 -26.26 3.03 16.04
N LEU A 169 -26.19 2.86 17.36
CA LEU A 169 -24.91 2.80 18.09
C LEU A 169 -24.13 1.53 17.71
N ASN A 170 -24.80 0.39 17.65
CA ASN A 170 -24.18 -0.88 17.25
C ASN A 170 -23.66 -0.84 15.82
N ALA A 171 -24.39 -0.21 14.89
CA ALA A 171 -23.93 0.01 13.52
C ALA A 171 -22.65 0.87 13.50
N LEU A 172 -22.60 1.94 14.28
CA LEU A 172 -21.41 2.80 14.39
C LEU A 172 -20.21 2.03 14.95
N LEU A 173 -20.41 1.26 16.03
CA LEU A 173 -19.36 0.43 16.64
C LEU A 173 -18.88 -0.67 15.68
N GLY A 174 -19.81 -1.32 14.96
CA GLY A 174 -19.49 -2.36 13.98
C GLY A 174 -18.73 -1.81 12.78
N GLY A 175 -19.13 -0.64 12.27
CA GLY A 175 -18.39 0.06 11.21
C GLY A 175 -16.98 0.45 11.66
N PHE A 176 -16.84 1.00 12.86
CA PHE A 176 -15.55 1.37 13.43
C PHE A 176 -14.61 0.16 13.61
N LEU A 177 -15.13 -0.95 14.16
CA LEU A 177 -14.36 -2.18 14.31
C LEU A 177 -13.88 -2.72 12.95
N MET A 178 -14.75 -2.69 11.94
CA MET A 178 -14.43 -3.17 10.60
C MET A 178 -13.41 -2.25 9.89
N LEU A 179 -13.44 -0.93 10.16
CA LEU A 179 -12.41 0.01 9.71
C LEU A 179 -11.04 -0.34 10.28
N LEU A 180 -10.95 -0.66 11.58
CA LEU A 180 -9.69 -1.06 12.22
C LEU A 180 -9.13 -2.35 11.61
N ILE A 181 -9.97 -3.35 11.41
CA ILE A 181 -9.57 -4.63 10.80
C ILE A 181 -9.10 -4.41 9.35
N ALA A 182 -9.85 -3.64 8.56
CA ALA A 182 -9.48 -3.32 7.19
C ALA A 182 -8.18 -2.52 7.12
N GLY A 183 -7.99 -1.55 8.04
CA GLY A 183 -6.75 -0.78 8.17
C GLY A 183 -5.55 -1.66 8.49
N ALA A 184 -5.70 -2.58 9.46
CA ALA A 184 -4.65 -3.53 9.81
C ALA A 184 -4.31 -4.48 8.64
N LEU A 185 -5.33 -4.99 7.94
CA LEU A 185 -5.13 -5.85 6.77
C LEU A 185 -4.41 -5.11 5.62
N VAL A 186 -4.82 -3.87 5.34
CA VAL A 186 -4.17 -3.05 4.31
C VAL A 186 -2.72 -2.73 4.69
N ALA A 187 -2.46 -2.40 5.95
CA ALA A 187 -1.10 -2.17 6.44
C ALA A 187 -0.24 -3.44 6.31
N LEU A 188 -0.80 -4.61 6.61
CA LEU A 188 -0.13 -5.90 6.44
C LEU A 188 0.17 -6.18 4.96
N LEU A 189 -0.79 -5.96 4.06
CA LEU A 189 -0.59 -6.15 2.61
C LEU A 189 0.50 -5.23 2.05
N GLU A 190 0.57 -3.98 2.53
CA GLU A 190 1.62 -3.04 2.12
C GLU A 190 2.98 -3.39 2.75
N TYR A 191 3.00 -3.90 3.97
CA TYR A 191 4.21 -4.40 4.62
C TYR A 191 4.79 -5.62 3.91
N LEU A 192 3.93 -6.51 3.41
CA LEU A 192 4.34 -7.68 2.62
C LEU A 192 4.74 -7.32 1.17
N ASP A 193 4.45 -6.11 0.70
CA ASP A 193 4.88 -5.60 -0.61
C ASP A 193 6.34 -5.11 -0.54
N ASP A 194 7.27 -6.03 -0.74
CA ASP A 194 8.72 -5.80 -0.74
C ASP A 194 9.26 -5.32 -2.11
N THR A 195 8.41 -4.79 -2.99
CA THR A 195 8.81 -4.37 -4.32
C THR A 195 9.46 -2.99 -4.36
N VAL A 196 10.33 -2.79 -5.34
CA VAL A 196 10.96 -1.51 -5.65
C VAL A 196 9.97 -0.64 -6.41
N LYS A 197 9.65 0.54 -5.88
CA LYS A 197 8.62 1.44 -6.45
C LYS A 197 9.22 2.65 -7.17
N SER A 198 10.34 3.17 -6.70
CA SER A 198 10.99 4.34 -7.27
C SER A 198 12.47 4.11 -7.54
N ALA A 199 13.06 4.97 -8.37
CA ALA A 199 14.47 4.86 -8.73
C ALA A 199 15.38 5.23 -7.56
N GLU A 200 14.96 6.17 -6.71
CA GLU A 200 15.65 6.54 -5.48
C GLU A 200 15.77 5.32 -4.55
N GLN A 201 14.65 4.62 -4.29
CA GLN A 201 14.67 3.40 -3.48
C GLN A 201 15.58 2.32 -4.05
N ALA A 202 15.64 2.19 -5.38
CA ALA A 202 16.50 1.22 -6.05
C ALA A 202 17.99 1.61 -5.94
N SER A 203 18.29 2.90 -6.07
CA SER A 203 19.61 3.48 -5.92
C SER A 203 20.12 3.33 -4.49
N ASP A 204 19.33 3.67 -3.48
CA ASP A 204 19.68 3.52 -2.07
C ASP A 204 19.91 2.05 -1.70
N LEU A 205 19.15 1.15 -2.32
CA LEU A 205 19.24 -0.29 -2.08
C LEU A 205 20.51 -0.94 -2.66
N THR A 206 20.93 -0.47 -3.84
CA THR A 206 21.98 -1.12 -4.65
C THR A 206 23.30 -0.35 -4.69
N GLY A 207 23.29 0.94 -4.35
CA GLY A 207 24.42 1.84 -4.55
C GLY A 207 24.68 2.22 -6.01
N LEU A 208 23.81 1.80 -6.94
CA LEU A 208 23.99 2.03 -8.38
C LEU A 208 23.18 3.23 -8.85
N PRO A 209 23.64 3.98 -9.86
CA PRO A 209 22.87 5.08 -10.41
C PRO A 209 21.68 4.60 -11.26
N ALA A 210 20.61 5.39 -11.26
CA ALA A 210 19.51 5.20 -12.18
C ALA A 210 19.86 5.79 -13.56
N LEU A 211 20.02 4.92 -14.56
CA LEU A 211 20.25 5.33 -15.94
C LEU A 211 19.00 5.96 -16.55
N GLY A 212 17.82 5.41 -16.26
CA GLY A 212 16.57 5.93 -16.81
C GLY A 212 15.33 5.46 -16.06
N ARG A 213 14.24 6.22 -16.23
CA ARG A 213 12.91 5.95 -15.68
C ARG A 213 11.91 5.87 -16.83
N ILE A 214 11.49 4.67 -17.20
CA ILE A 214 10.64 4.45 -18.38
C ILE A 214 9.18 4.33 -17.96
N GLU A 215 8.34 5.25 -18.44
CA GLU A 215 6.91 5.23 -18.14
C GLU A 215 6.22 3.97 -18.65
N GLN A 216 5.21 3.51 -17.92
CA GLN A 216 4.34 2.45 -18.40
C GLN A 216 3.49 2.97 -19.58
N PHE A 217 3.71 2.42 -20.76
CA PHE A 217 2.85 2.65 -21.94
C PHE A 217 1.70 1.63 -22.02
N GLU A 218 0.71 1.94 -22.85
CA GLU A 218 -0.52 1.15 -23.06
C GLU A 218 -0.23 -0.30 -23.50
N LYS A 219 -1.23 -1.19 -23.37
CA LYS A 219 -1.09 -2.57 -23.83
C LYS A 219 -0.74 -2.60 -25.31
N LEU A 220 0.41 -3.17 -25.61
CA LEU A 220 0.91 -3.37 -26.98
C LEU A 220 0.02 -4.38 -27.72
N GLN A 221 -0.34 -4.07 -28.96
CA GLN A 221 -1.05 -4.97 -29.86
C GLN A 221 -0.09 -5.82 -30.69
N SER A 222 1.16 -5.36 -30.86
CA SER A 222 2.20 -6.08 -31.59
C SER A 222 3.60 -5.97 -30.93
N PRO A 223 4.51 -6.93 -31.17
CA PRO A 223 5.88 -6.84 -30.69
C PRO A 223 6.66 -5.61 -31.19
N ARG A 224 6.32 -5.10 -32.39
CA ARG A 224 6.98 -3.92 -32.98
C ARG A 224 6.65 -2.63 -32.22
N GLU A 225 5.47 -2.52 -31.63
CA GLU A 225 5.08 -1.38 -30.78
C GLU A 225 5.94 -1.22 -29.51
N GLN A 226 6.81 -2.19 -29.20
CA GLN A 226 7.83 -2.02 -28.17
C GLN A 226 8.80 -0.89 -28.49
N LEU A 227 9.05 -0.57 -29.76
CA LEU A 227 10.00 0.44 -30.22
C LEU A 227 9.40 1.87 -30.20
N GLN A 228 9.00 2.33 -29.02
CA GLN A 228 8.41 3.66 -28.82
C GLN A 228 9.34 4.79 -29.26
N ALA A 229 10.66 4.64 -29.09
CA ALA A 229 11.64 5.63 -29.53
C ALA A 229 11.63 5.86 -31.06
N ALA A 230 11.32 4.81 -31.83
CA ALA A 230 11.20 4.91 -33.29
C ALA A 230 9.81 5.37 -33.72
N GLN A 231 8.76 4.82 -33.11
CA GLN A 231 7.37 5.05 -33.52
C GLN A 231 6.82 6.39 -33.05
N ARG A 232 7.24 6.85 -31.86
CA ARG A 232 6.83 8.11 -31.25
C ARG A 232 8.06 8.87 -30.73
N PRO A 233 8.93 9.40 -31.62
CA PRO A 233 10.20 10.02 -31.21
C PRO A 233 10.07 11.23 -30.29
N ARG A 234 8.90 11.89 -30.27
CA ARG A 234 8.59 13.04 -29.40
C ARG A 234 7.86 12.66 -28.10
N SER A 235 7.75 11.36 -27.80
CA SER A 235 7.11 10.89 -26.57
C SER A 235 8.02 11.03 -25.35
N THR A 236 7.43 11.12 -24.16
CA THR A 236 8.14 11.07 -22.87
C THR A 236 8.99 9.81 -22.72
N VAL A 237 8.51 8.68 -23.23
CA VAL A 237 9.24 7.40 -23.27
C VAL A 237 10.49 7.50 -24.16
N ALA A 238 10.39 8.13 -25.33
CA ALA A 238 11.53 8.32 -26.21
C ALA A 238 12.60 9.22 -25.57
N GLU A 239 12.20 10.32 -24.93
CA GLU A 239 13.13 11.16 -24.17
C GLU A 239 13.78 10.39 -23.01
N ALA A 240 13.02 9.52 -22.33
CA ALA A 240 13.56 8.71 -21.24
C ALA A 240 14.66 7.75 -21.71
N TYR A 241 14.54 7.20 -22.91
CA TYR A 241 15.60 6.42 -23.52
C TYR A 241 16.78 7.28 -24.00
N ARG A 242 16.57 8.51 -24.48
CA ARG A 242 17.67 9.44 -24.80
C ARG A 242 18.46 9.83 -23.55
N ALA A 243 17.78 10.12 -22.45
CA ALA A 243 18.42 10.37 -21.16
C ALA A 243 19.21 9.14 -20.69
N ALA A 244 18.63 7.93 -20.80
CA ALA A 244 19.30 6.69 -20.47
C ALA A 244 20.56 6.44 -21.31
N ARG A 245 20.52 6.74 -22.62
CA ARG A 245 21.67 6.69 -23.52
C ARG A 245 22.79 7.61 -23.06
N THR A 246 22.47 8.86 -22.72
CA THR A 246 23.44 9.85 -22.23
C THR A 246 24.08 9.38 -20.93
N ASN A 247 23.29 8.93 -19.95
CA ASN A 247 23.81 8.42 -18.68
C ASN A 247 24.67 7.17 -18.87
N LEU A 248 24.27 6.26 -19.76
CA LEU A 248 25.04 5.07 -20.11
C LEU A 248 26.39 5.44 -20.74
N THR A 249 26.40 6.44 -21.61
CA THR A 249 27.60 6.96 -22.25
C THR A 249 28.62 7.46 -21.22
N TYR A 250 28.15 8.19 -20.20
CA TYR A 250 28.98 8.66 -19.09
C TYR A 250 29.45 7.51 -18.18
N ALA A 251 28.57 6.55 -17.87
CA ALA A 251 28.89 5.45 -16.97
C ALA A 251 29.95 4.48 -17.53
N ILE A 252 29.92 4.26 -18.84
CA ILE A 252 30.80 3.26 -19.48
C ILE A 252 32.08 3.91 -20.05
N ASP A 253 32.17 5.25 -20.07
CA ASP A 253 33.26 6.01 -20.70
C ASP A 253 33.48 5.54 -22.15
N LEU A 254 32.47 5.78 -23.00
CA LEU A 254 32.47 5.37 -24.43
C LEU A 254 33.67 5.94 -25.24
N GLY A 255 34.51 6.79 -24.65
CA GLY A 255 35.77 7.26 -25.24
C GLY A 255 36.95 6.30 -25.11
N ARG A 256 36.86 5.23 -24.28
CA ARG A 256 37.95 4.28 -24.02
C ARG A 256 37.58 2.85 -24.42
N ASP A 257 37.52 2.54 -25.72
CA ASP A 257 37.43 1.18 -26.31
C ASP A 257 36.31 0.23 -25.81
N ARG A 258 35.40 0.68 -24.95
CA ARG A 258 34.30 -0.10 -24.36
C ARG A 258 33.06 0.00 -25.23
N ARG A 259 32.62 -1.13 -25.79
CA ARG A 259 31.57 -1.19 -26.81
C ARG A 259 30.54 -2.29 -26.55
N LEU A 260 30.82 -3.24 -25.65
CA LEU A 260 29.92 -4.36 -25.37
C LEU A 260 29.14 -4.09 -24.07
N VAL A 261 27.81 -4.00 -24.17
CA VAL A 261 26.93 -3.75 -23.02
C VAL A 261 25.93 -4.88 -22.87
N LEU A 262 25.94 -5.53 -21.70
CA LEU A 262 24.94 -6.52 -21.34
C LEU A 262 23.70 -5.85 -20.77
N VAL A 263 22.51 -6.22 -21.25
CA VAL A 263 21.23 -5.81 -20.68
C VAL A 263 20.54 -7.04 -20.10
N THR A 264 20.35 -7.04 -18.78
CA THR A 264 19.72 -8.16 -18.06
C THR A 264 18.69 -7.67 -17.03
N SER A 265 18.05 -8.59 -16.32
CA SER A 265 17.07 -8.26 -15.28
C SER A 265 17.01 -9.33 -14.18
N PRO A 266 16.52 -9.01 -12.97
CA PRO A 266 16.37 -10.01 -11.90
C PRO A 266 15.39 -11.13 -12.25
N GLY A 267 14.32 -10.82 -12.98
CA GLY A 267 13.28 -11.78 -13.33
C GLY A 267 12.76 -11.65 -14.76
N PRO A 268 11.87 -12.55 -15.19
CA PRO A 268 11.26 -12.49 -16.52
C PRO A 268 10.20 -11.38 -16.60
N GLY A 269 10.13 -10.70 -17.74
CA GLY A 269 9.10 -9.70 -18.04
C GLY A 269 9.34 -8.31 -17.43
N GLU A 270 10.56 -8.03 -16.95
CA GLU A 270 10.95 -6.71 -16.42
C GLU A 270 11.14 -5.67 -17.52
N GLY A 271 11.35 -6.12 -18.76
CA GLY A 271 11.45 -5.27 -19.96
C GLY A 271 12.87 -5.08 -20.50
N LYS A 272 13.76 -6.04 -20.26
CA LYS A 272 15.11 -6.17 -20.83
C LYS A 272 15.12 -5.94 -22.34
N THR A 273 14.46 -6.79 -23.12
CA THR A 273 14.36 -6.72 -24.59
C THR A 273 13.83 -5.37 -25.08
N THR A 274 12.76 -4.86 -24.47
CA THR A 274 12.20 -3.54 -24.81
C THR A 274 13.22 -2.43 -24.56
N THR A 275 13.95 -2.49 -23.45
CA THR A 275 14.99 -1.52 -23.09
C THR A 275 16.16 -1.60 -24.05
N THR A 276 16.66 -2.81 -24.32
CA THR A 276 17.74 -3.07 -25.30
C THR A 276 17.38 -2.50 -26.67
N ALA A 277 16.17 -2.79 -27.15
CA ALA A 277 15.73 -2.38 -28.47
C ALA A 277 15.58 -0.85 -28.61
N ASN A 278 14.98 -0.17 -27.61
CA ASN A 278 14.86 1.29 -27.66
C ASN A 278 16.19 2.01 -27.44
N LEU A 279 17.06 1.49 -26.56
CA LEU A 279 18.44 2.00 -26.43
C LEU A 279 19.16 1.93 -27.78
N ALA A 280 19.05 0.80 -28.48
CA ALA A 280 19.67 0.64 -29.79
C ALA A 280 19.21 1.70 -30.79
N VAL A 281 17.89 1.93 -30.87
CA VAL A 281 17.31 2.95 -31.74
C VAL A 281 17.83 4.35 -31.40
N VAL A 282 17.87 4.74 -30.11
CA VAL A 282 18.33 6.10 -29.75
C VAL A 282 19.84 6.29 -29.92
N PHE A 283 20.65 5.23 -29.84
CA PHE A 283 22.07 5.28 -30.24
C PHE A 283 22.21 5.41 -31.76
N GLY A 284 21.45 4.62 -32.53
CA GLY A 284 21.47 4.67 -33.99
C GLY A 284 21.06 6.05 -34.55
N LEU A 285 20.02 6.65 -33.97
CA LEU A 285 19.58 8.01 -34.27
C LEU A 285 20.61 9.09 -33.89
N ALA A 286 21.52 8.81 -32.94
CA ALA A 286 22.65 9.68 -32.61
C ALA A 286 23.85 9.51 -33.56
N GLY A 287 23.75 8.64 -34.56
CA GLY A 287 24.81 8.41 -35.55
C GLY A 287 25.76 7.26 -35.21
N HIS A 288 25.58 6.58 -34.08
CA HIS A 288 26.40 5.42 -33.73
C HIS A 288 26.01 4.20 -34.58
N ARG A 289 26.99 3.43 -35.03
CA ARG A 289 26.78 2.10 -35.59
C ARG A 289 26.49 1.14 -34.45
N VAL A 290 25.24 0.68 -34.36
CA VAL A 290 24.76 -0.17 -33.26
C VAL A 290 24.53 -1.59 -33.76
N CYS A 291 24.94 -2.59 -32.97
CA CYS A 291 24.49 -3.96 -33.14
C CYS A 291 23.71 -4.44 -31.92
N VAL A 292 22.54 -5.04 -32.13
CA VAL A 292 21.78 -5.74 -31.08
C VAL A 292 21.94 -7.22 -31.25
N VAL A 293 22.33 -7.94 -30.20
CA VAL A 293 22.54 -9.39 -30.23
C VAL A 293 21.52 -10.05 -29.29
N ASP A 294 20.69 -10.95 -29.84
CA ASP A 294 19.77 -11.77 -29.05
C ASP A 294 20.53 -12.94 -28.42
N THR A 295 20.96 -12.76 -27.17
CA THR A 295 21.64 -13.80 -26.40
C THR A 295 20.70 -14.61 -25.51
N ASP A 296 19.39 -14.30 -25.52
CA ASP A 296 18.35 -15.12 -24.88
C ASP A 296 17.98 -16.30 -25.80
N LEU A 297 18.89 -17.27 -25.89
CA LEU A 297 18.75 -18.51 -26.67
C LEU A 297 17.68 -19.47 -26.08
N ARG A 298 16.91 -19.03 -25.07
CA ARG A 298 15.81 -19.79 -24.47
C ARG A 298 14.47 -19.23 -24.92
N ARG A 299 14.33 -17.90 -24.98
CA ARG A 299 13.11 -17.20 -25.39
C ARG A 299 13.46 -15.99 -26.26
N PRO A 300 14.00 -16.20 -27.48
CA PRO A 300 14.44 -15.10 -28.32
C PRO A 300 13.27 -14.26 -28.80
N THR A 301 13.42 -12.94 -28.73
CA THR A 301 12.34 -11.99 -29.05
C THR A 301 12.79 -10.80 -29.89
N ILE A 302 14.10 -10.54 -29.99
CA ILE A 302 14.65 -9.38 -30.71
C ILE A 302 14.26 -9.42 -32.19
N HIS A 303 14.31 -10.59 -32.84
CA HIS A 303 13.90 -10.74 -34.24
C HIS A 303 12.47 -10.28 -34.50
N ARG A 304 11.54 -10.53 -33.54
CA ARG A 304 10.14 -10.09 -33.65
C ARG A 304 9.99 -8.59 -33.42
N VAL A 305 10.77 -8.03 -32.50
CA VAL A 305 10.75 -6.60 -32.18
C VAL A 305 11.26 -5.77 -33.36
N PHE A 306 12.38 -6.19 -33.96
CA PHE A 306 12.99 -5.51 -35.11
C PHE A 306 12.41 -5.92 -36.46
N GLY A 307 11.64 -7.01 -36.52
CA GLY A 307 11.02 -7.50 -37.74
C GLY A 307 12.02 -8.12 -38.73
N VAL A 308 13.09 -8.73 -38.22
CA VAL A 308 14.12 -9.43 -39.00
C VAL A 308 13.90 -10.94 -38.99
N GLU A 309 14.54 -11.66 -39.91
CA GLU A 309 14.44 -13.11 -39.98
C GLU A 309 15.24 -13.79 -38.86
N ASN A 310 14.87 -15.02 -38.48
CA ASN A 310 15.55 -15.78 -37.42
C ASN A 310 16.09 -17.14 -37.89
N GLY A 311 16.32 -17.29 -39.20
CA GLY A 311 16.91 -18.51 -39.78
C GLY A 311 18.42 -18.63 -39.56
N GLU A 312 19.11 -17.49 -39.61
CA GLU A 312 20.55 -17.36 -39.38
C GLU A 312 20.79 -16.32 -38.27
N GLY A 313 21.61 -16.65 -37.28
CA GLY A 313 21.88 -15.76 -36.14
C GLY A 313 23.06 -16.22 -35.28
N LEU A 314 23.02 -15.88 -33.99
CA LEU A 314 24.09 -16.15 -33.04
C LEU A 314 24.45 -17.63 -32.97
N THR A 315 23.47 -18.53 -32.89
CA THR A 315 23.73 -19.98 -32.87
C THR A 315 24.51 -20.45 -34.10
N ASN A 316 24.19 -19.93 -35.30
CA ASN A 316 24.89 -20.28 -36.52
C ASN A 316 26.35 -19.80 -36.46
N LEU A 317 26.60 -18.57 -36.01
CA LEU A 317 27.95 -18.03 -35.82
C LEU A 317 28.77 -18.85 -34.82
N LEU A 318 28.13 -19.37 -33.77
CA LEU A 318 28.80 -20.15 -32.72
C LEU A 318 29.09 -21.59 -33.13
N LEU A 319 28.28 -22.18 -34.02
CA LEU A 319 28.42 -23.58 -34.43
C LEU A 319 29.17 -23.75 -35.76
N ALA A 320 29.24 -22.72 -36.59
CA ALA A 320 29.92 -22.79 -37.88
C ALA A 320 31.44 -22.96 -37.71
N ARG A 321 32.07 -23.70 -38.64
CA ARG A 321 33.53 -23.77 -38.72
C ARG A 321 34.12 -22.41 -39.08
N GLU A 322 33.50 -21.75 -40.06
CA GLU A 322 33.80 -20.39 -40.50
C GLU A 322 32.54 -19.51 -40.29
N PRO A 323 32.58 -18.52 -39.40
CA PRO A 323 31.42 -17.68 -39.11
C PRO A 323 31.07 -16.74 -40.28
N GLU A 324 29.88 -16.88 -40.84
CA GLU A 324 29.37 -16.04 -41.94
C GLU A 324 28.67 -14.77 -41.41
N PHE A 325 29.44 -13.79 -40.94
CA PHE A 325 28.90 -12.55 -40.36
C PHE A 325 27.98 -11.78 -41.31
N ASP A 326 28.26 -11.76 -42.62
CA ASP A 326 27.44 -11.06 -43.61
C ASP A 326 26.01 -11.59 -43.70
N ARG A 327 25.79 -12.87 -43.38
CA ARG A 327 24.46 -13.49 -43.36
C ARG A 327 23.77 -13.34 -42.01
N SER A 328 24.51 -13.47 -40.91
CA SER A 328 23.94 -13.45 -39.56
C SER A 328 23.73 -12.03 -38.99
N VAL A 329 24.44 -11.02 -39.52
CA VAL A 329 24.29 -9.62 -39.12
C VAL A 329 23.34 -8.91 -40.08
N GLN A 330 22.06 -8.83 -39.69
CA GLN A 330 21.01 -8.26 -40.53
C GLN A 330 20.84 -6.76 -40.25
N ARG A 331 20.77 -5.93 -41.30
CA ARG A 331 20.39 -4.52 -41.14
C ARG A 331 18.91 -4.42 -40.80
N SER A 332 18.58 -3.66 -39.76
CA SER A 332 17.17 -3.37 -39.45
C SER A 332 16.65 -2.22 -40.32
N VAL A 333 15.34 -1.96 -40.24
CA VAL A 333 14.71 -0.79 -40.86
C VAL A 333 15.05 0.52 -40.16
N TYR A 334 15.75 0.48 -39.02
CA TYR A 334 16.09 1.65 -38.21
C TYR A 334 17.52 2.12 -38.50
N THR A 335 17.69 3.44 -38.55
CA THR A 335 18.95 4.11 -38.89
C THR A 335 20.11 3.62 -38.02
N ASN A 336 21.18 3.14 -38.67
CA ASN A 336 22.41 2.66 -38.05
C ASN A 336 22.25 1.50 -37.03
N VAL A 337 21.14 0.75 -37.07
CA VAL A 337 20.92 -0.41 -36.20
C VAL A 337 20.96 -1.72 -37.00
N SER A 338 21.91 -2.57 -36.66
CA SER A 338 22.00 -3.97 -37.11
C SER A 338 21.58 -4.93 -36.00
N VAL A 339 21.14 -6.13 -36.37
CA VAL A 339 20.62 -7.15 -35.47
C VAL A 339 21.25 -8.50 -35.79
N VAL A 340 21.77 -9.16 -34.76
CA VAL A 340 22.08 -10.59 -34.76
C VAL A 340 20.98 -11.26 -33.94
N SER A 341 20.08 -11.96 -34.60
CA SER A 341 19.03 -12.74 -33.91
C SER A 341 19.64 -13.98 -33.24
N SER A 342 18.85 -14.77 -32.52
CA SER A 342 19.36 -16.01 -31.91
C SER A 342 19.76 -17.04 -32.96
N GLY A 343 19.03 -17.07 -34.08
CA GLY A 343 19.02 -18.22 -34.99
C GLY A 343 18.24 -19.40 -34.38
N PRO A 344 18.44 -20.62 -34.91
CA PRO A 344 17.88 -21.85 -34.38
C PRO A 344 18.27 -22.05 -32.91
N LEU A 345 17.37 -22.59 -32.10
CA LEU A 345 17.63 -22.80 -30.67
C LEU A 345 18.58 -23.98 -30.46
N PRO A 346 19.72 -23.78 -29.77
CA PRO A 346 20.64 -24.88 -29.48
C PRO A 346 20.19 -25.69 -28.27
N PRO A 347 20.65 -26.95 -28.12
CA PRO A 347 20.35 -27.76 -26.96
C PRO A 347 21.04 -27.26 -25.67
N ASN A 348 22.24 -26.67 -25.79
CA ASN A 348 23.08 -26.23 -24.65
C ASN A 348 23.43 -24.72 -24.74
N PRO A 349 22.50 -23.80 -24.44
CA PRO A 349 22.74 -22.35 -24.50
C PRO A 349 23.96 -21.84 -23.71
N SER A 350 24.06 -22.21 -22.44
CA SER A 350 25.06 -21.64 -21.51
C SER A 350 26.49 -21.99 -21.92
N GLU A 351 26.71 -23.22 -22.40
CA GLU A 351 28.01 -23.69 -22.88
C GLU A 351 28.45 -22.93 -24.13
N LEU A 352 27.53 -22.68 -25.05
CA LEU A 352 27.81 -21.92 -26.27
C LEU A 352 28.16 -20.46 -25.95
N LEU A 353 27.42 -19.82 -25.05
CA LEU A 353 27.68 -18.44 -24.64
C LEU A 353 28.99 -18.27 -23.86
N GLY A 354 29.46 -19.31 -23.16
CA GLY A 354 30.74 -19.32 -22.44
C GLY A 354 31.93 -19.80 -23.28
N SER A 355 31.72 -20.13 -24.55
CA SER A 355 32.77 -20.68 -25.41
C SER A 355 33.77 -19.63 -25.88
N SER A 356 34.98 -20.05 -26.26
CA SER A 356 35.97 -19.18 -26.92
C SER A 356 35.42 -18.63 -28.24
N ARG A 357 34.52 -19.35 -28.91
CA ARG A 357 33.86 -18.88 -30.12
C ARG A 357 32.97 -17.66 -29.86
N MET A 358 32.31 -17.58 -28.70
CA MET A 358 31.56 -16.39 -28.33
C MET A 358 32.47 -15.17 -28.18
N GLN A 359 33.66 -15.35 -27.60
CA GLN A 359 34.68 -14.31 -27.53
C GLN A 359 35.05 -13.80 -28.93
N GLU A 360 35.36 -14.70 -29.87
CA GLU A 360 35.71 -14.34 -31.26
C GLU A 360 34.58 -13.56 -31.96
N VAL A 361 33.32 -13.98 -31.79
CA VAL A 361 32.15 -13.29 -32.33
C VAL A 361 32.03 -11.88 -31.74
N LEU A 362 32.17 -11.74 -30.42
CA LEU A 362 32.09 -10.45 -29.74
C LEU A 362 33.24 -9.52 -30.13
N ASP A 363 34.46 -10.04 -30.32
CA ASP A 363 35.61 -9.26 -30.76
C ASP A 363 35.43 -8.74 -32.19
N TRP A 364 34.86 -9.56 -33.07
CA TRP A 364 34.49 -9.11 -34.41
C TRP A 364 33.43 -8.01 -34.37
N LEU A 365 32.36 -8.19 -33.59
CA LEU A 365 31.30 -7.18 -33.44
C LEU A 365 31.86 -5.87 -32.86
N ARG A 366 32.75 -5.97 -31.87
CA ARG A 366 33.44 -4.83 -31.26
C ARG A 366 34.25 -4.02 -32.28
N ALA A 367 34.88 -4.68 -33.25
CA ALA A 367 35.65 -4.00 -34.29
C ALA A 367 34.77 -3.26 -35.31
N HIS A 368 33.54 -3.75 -35.56
CA HIS A 368 32.68 -3.25 -36.64
C HIS A 368 31.59 -2.28 -36.19
N PHE A 369 31.26 -2.25 -34.90
CA PHE A 369 30.23 -1.39 -34.32
C PHE A 369 30.79 -0.48 -33.23
N ASP A 370 30.18 0.68 -33.09
CA ASP A 370 30.54 1.64 -32.04
C ASP A 370 29.97 1.21 -30.68
N ILE A 371 28.81 0.53 -30.70
CA ILE A 371 28.20 -0.09 -29.52
C ILE A 371 27.45 -1.37 -29.90
N VAL A 372 27.57 -2.39 -29.06
CA VAL A 372 26.92 -3.70 -29.17
C VAL A 372 26.11 -3.93 -27.89
N LEU A 373 24.81 -4.11 -28.03
CA LEU A 373 23.90 -4.35 -26.93
C LEU A 373 23.47 -5.83 -26.93
N LEU A 374 23.73 -6.54 -25.84
CA LEU A 374 23.39 -7.95 -25.69
C LEU A 374 22.10 -8.06 -24.86
N ASP A 375 21.02 -8.58 -25.46
CA ASP A 375 19.79 -8.92 -24.73
C ASP A 375 19.95 -10.31 -24.12
N SER A 376 20.04 -10.42 -22.80
CA SER A 376 20.29 -11.68 -22.10
C SER A 376 19.05 -12.19 -21.38
N PRO A 377 18.95 -13.48 -21.04
CA PRO A 377 17.91 -13.96 -20.13
C PRO A 377 18.06 -13.36 -18.71
N PRO A 378 17.06 -13.51 -17.83
CA PRO A 378 17.13 -12.96 -16.47
C PRO A 378 18.22 -13.63 -15.63
N ALA A 379 19.00 -12.82 -14.91
CA ALA A 379 20.18 -13.26 -14.16
C ALA A 379 19.86 -14.31 -13.08
N LEU A 380 18.80 -14.10 -12.28
CA LEU A 380 18.47 -15.04 -11.20
C LEU A 380 17.77 -16.32 -11.67
N VAL A 381 17.44 -16.45 -12.96
CA VAL A 381 16.71 -17.60 -13.48
C VAL A 381 17.66 -18.61 -14.11
N VAL A 382 18.71 -18.13 -14.79
CA VAL A 382 19.69 -18.96 -15.50
C VAL A 382 21.06 -18.30 -15.47
N THR A 383 22.11 -19.12 -15.55
CA THR A 383 23.51 -18.68 -15.46
C THR A 383 24.02 -17.93 -16.70
N ASP A 384 23.28 -17.97 -17.82
CA ASP A 384 23.68 -17.38 -19.11
C ASP A 384 24.09 -15.89 -18.98
N ALA A 385 23.35 -15.11 -18.19
CA ALA A 385 23.67 -13.69 -17.98
C ALA A 385 24.99 -13.49 -17.22
N SER A 386 25.26 -14.33 -16.21
CA SER A 386 26.48 -14.27 -15.39
C SER A 386 27.71 -14.72 -16.18
N VAL A 387 27.55 -15.66 -17.12
CA VAL A 387 28.60 -16.03 -18.09
C VAL A 387 28.89 -14.84 -19.02
N LEU A 388 27.87 -14.29 -19.67
CA LEU A 388 28.00 -13.14 -20.57
C LEU A 388 28.58 -11.91 -19.87
N ALA A 389 28.25 -11.72 -18.59
CA ALA A 389 28.77 -10.62 -17.78
C ALA A 389 30.30 -10.58 -17.75
N THR A 390 30.98 -11.73 -17.86
CA THR A 390 32.46 -11.78 -17.89
C THR A 390 33.07 -11.28 -19.21
N LEU A 391 32.28 -11.29 -20.29
CA LEU A 391 32.72 -11.00 -21.67
C LEU A 391 32.43 -9.56 -22.12
N VAL A 392 31.66 -8.79 -21.34
CA VAL A 392 31.24 -7.43 -21.68
C VAL A 392 32.03 -6.35 -20.95
N ASP A 393 31.83 -5.11 -21.37
CA ASP A 393 32.50 -3.94 -20.77
C ASP A 393 31.64 -3.23 -19.72
N GLY A 394 30.32 -3.40 -19.79
CA GLY A 394 29.39 -2.79 -18.87
C GLY A 394 28.07 -3.55 -18.80
N ILE A 395 27.43 -3.47 -17.64
CA ILE A 395 26.17 -4.18 -17.37
C ILE A 395 25.07 -3.18 -17.02
N VAL A 396 23.92 -3.32 -17.66
CA VAL A 396 22.69 -2.57 -17.39
C VAL A 396 21.65 -3.53 -16.82
N ILE A 397 21.14 -3.20 -15.63
CA ILE A 397 20.08 -3.98 -14.97
C ILE A 397 18.73 -3.32 -15.22
N VAL A 398 17.74 -4.07 -15.69
CA VAL A 398 16.37 -3.60 -15.85
C VAL A 398 15.50 -4.12 -14.71
N ALA A 399 14.96 -3.20 -13.92
CA ALA A 399 14.00 -3.50 -12.86
C ALA A 399 12.63 -2.92 -13.22
N ARG A 400 11.54 -3.55 -12.78
CA ARG A 400 10.17 -3.07 -12.99
C ARG A 400 9.59 -2.51 -11.71
N ALA A 401 9.12 -1.26 -11.79
CA ALA A 401 8.45 -0.59 -10.69
C ALA A 401 7.21 -1.37 -10.23
N GLY A 402 7.11 -1.59 -8.92
CA GLY A 402 6.00 -2.29 -8.26
C GLY A 402 5.92 -3.79 -8.56
N LYS A 403 6.96 -4.40 -9.13
CA LYS A 403 7.02 -5.85 -9.38
C LYS A 403 8.35 -6.49 -8.98
N THR A 404 9.48 -5.86 -9.28
CA THR A 404 10.79 -6.38 -8.88
C THR A 404 10.92 -6.28 -7.37
N ARG A 405 11.15 -7.40 -6.70
CA ARG A 405 11.39 -7.44 -5.25
C ARG A 405 12.75 -6.86 -4.90
N ARG A 406 12.85 -6.15 -3.78
CA ARG A 406 14.10 -5.56 -3.28
C ARG A 406 15.19 -6.62 -3.12
N GLY A 407 14.86 -7.76 -2.51
CA GLY A 407 15.80 -8.88 -2.34
C GLY A 407 16.33 -9.41 -3.68
N ALA A 408 15.46 -9.55 -4.69
CA ALA A 408 15.86 -10.00 -6.01
C ALA A 408 16.80 -9.00 -6.71
N LEU A 409 16.49 -7.70 -6.65
CA LEU A 409 17.36 -6.68 -7.23
C LEU A 409 18.76 -6.69 -6.59
N ARG A 410 18.84 -6.81 -5.25
CA ARG A 410 20.12 -6.91 -4.54
C ARG A 410 20.89 -8.17 -4.94
N ALA A 411 20.24 -9.33 -4.94
CA ALA A 411 20.87 -10.60 -5.33
C ALA A 411 21.41 -10.54 -6.77
N THR A 412 20.71 -9.87 -7.70
CA THR A 412 21.20 -9.68 -9.07
C THR A 412 22.47 -8.83 -9.12
N VAL A 413 22.54 -7.76 -8.32
CA VAL A 413 23.76 -6.93 -8.22
C VAL A 413 24.91 -7.74 -7.63
N GLU A 414 24.67 -8.48 -6.55
CA GLU A 414 25.67 -9.34 -5.91
C GLU A 414 26.18 -10.45 -6.85
N GLU A 415 25.30 -11.06 -7.64
CA GLU A 415 25.66 -12.08 -8.63
C GLU A 415 26.51 -11.47 -9.76
N LEU A 416 26.05 -10.38 -10.37
CA LEU A 416 26.73 -9.79 -11.52
C LEU A 416 28.05 -9.11 -11.12
N ALA A 417 28.18 -8.62 -9.88
CA ALA A 417 29.42 -8.08 -9.34
C ALA A 417 30.56 -9.11 -9.31
N GLN A 418 30.23 -10.41 -9.20
CA GLN A 418 31.24 -11.49 -9.22
C GLN A 418 31.96 -11.61 -10.57
N SER A 419 31.39 -11.06 -11.64
CA SER A 419 32.04 -11.01 -12.97
C SER A 419 33.25 -10.08 -13.03
N GLY A 420 33.42 -9.19 -12.05
CA GLY A 420 34.47 -8.17 -12.04
C GLY A 420 34.26 -7.06 -13.07
N ARG A 421 33.16 -7.05 -13.82
CA ARG A 421 32.81 -5.99 -14.77
C ARG A 421 31.97 -4.89 -14.11
N PRO A 422 32.10 -3.63 -14.56
CA PRO A 422 31.36 -2.53 -13.97
C PRO A 422 29.86 -2.64 -14.30
N ILE A 423 29.02 -2.54 -13.27
CA ILE A 423 27.58 -2.37 -13.43
C ILE A 423 27.33 -0.87 -13.65
N ALA A 424 26.99 -0.50 -14.88
CA ALA A 424 26.82 0.89 -15.30
C ALA A 424 25.65 1.57 -14.57
N GLY A 425 24.65 0.80 -14.17
CA GLY A 425 23.49 1.27 -13.43
C GLY A 425 22.24 0.44 -13.73
N PHE A 426 21.08 0.98 -13.37
CA PHE A 426 19.80 0.33 -13.67
C PHE A 426 18.81 1.23 -14.41
N VAL A 427 17.92 0.60 -15.17
CA VAL A 427 16.74 1.24 -15.76
C VAL A 427 15.52 0.78 -14.98
N LEU A 428 14.79 1.73 -14.40
CA LEU A 428 13.51 1.45 -13.75
C LEU A 428 12.38 1.57 -14.77
N ASN A 429 11.84 0.44 -15.18
CA ASN A 429 10.83 0.32 -16.21
C ASN A 429 9.40 0.28 -15.64
N ARG A 430 8.45 0.74 -16.43
CA ARG A 430 7.02 0.84 -16.12
C ARG A 430 6.72 1.66 -14.86
N VAL A 431 7.45 2.77 -14.67
CA VAL A 431 7.12 3.74 -13.63
C VAL A 431 5.77 4.39 -13.93
N ARG A 432 5.04 4.80 -12.90
CA ARG A 432 3.77 5.51 -13.07
C ARG A 432 4.06 6.94 -13.53
N SER A 433 3.28 7.44 -14.50
CA SER A 433 3.54 8.74 -15.15
C SER A 433 3.64 9.93 -14.18
N ARG A 434 3.05 9.84 -12.98
CA ARG A 434 3.18 10.89 -11.95
C ARG A 434 4.58 10.99 -11.31
N GLU A 435 5.33 9.89 -11.28
CA GLU A 435 6.71 9.82 -10.76
C GLU A 435 7.75 10.18 -11.84
N ALA A 436 7.48 9.83 -13.09
CA ALA A 436 8.30 10.26 -14.23
C ALA A 436 8.06 11.74 -14.59
N GLY A 437 6.81 12.19 -14.51
CA GLY A 437 6.38 13.53 -14.85
C GLY A 437 7.02 14.61 -13.99
N TYR A 438 7.34 14.36 -12.71
CA TYR A 438 8.00 15.37 -11.86
C TYR A 438 9.43 15.69 -12.32
N TYR A 439 10.15 14.70 -12.86
CA TYR A 439 11.49 14.89 -13.42
C TYR A 439 11.45 15.60 -14.79
N TYR A 440 10.45 15.26 -15.63
CA TYR A 440 10.26 15.90 -16.94
C TYR A 440 9.62 17.31 -16.88
N TYR A 441 8.71 17.57 -15.94
CA TYR A 441 8.10 18.90 -15.74
C TYR A 441 9.11 19.94 -15.24
N ALA A 442 10.09 19.52 -14.44
CA ALA A 442 11.15 20.41 -13.96
C ALA A 442 11.98 20.94 -15.15
N TYR A 443 12.34 20.08 -16.11
CA TYR A 443 13.07 20.48 -17.31
C TYR A 443 12.20 21.19 -18.37
N GLY A 444 10.92 20.83 -18.50
CA GLY A 444 10.02 21.45 -19.49
C GLY A 444 9.64 22.90 -19.17
N ARG A 445 9.53 23.27 -17.88
CA ARG A 445 9.16 24.64 -17.48
C ARG A 445 10.25 25.66 -17.76
N GLU A 446 11.52 25.25 -17.73
CA GLU A 446 12.64 26.17 -17.90
C GLU A 446 12.73 26.67 -19.34
N TYR A 447 12.37 25.84 -20.33
CA TYR A 447 12.29 26.23 -21.74
C TYR A 447 11.04 27.06 -22.10
N GLU A 448 9.90 26.82 -21.46
CA GLU A 448 8.68 27.64 -21.68
C GLU A 448 8.71 28.98 -20.94
N ALA A 449 9.45 29.08 -19.83
CA ALA A 449 9.64 30.35 -19.11
C ALA A 449 10.58 31.30 -19.88
N ASP A 450 11.61 30.77 -20.54
CA ASP A 450 12.60 31.56 -21.28
C ASP A 450 12.06 32.05 -22.64
N SER A 451 11.14 31.30 -23.25
CA SER A 451 10.50 31.68 -24.52
C SER A 451 9.31 32.65 -24.36
N ARG A 452 8.88 32.96 -23.13
CA ARG A 452 7.85 33.98 -22.84
C ARG A 452 8.41 35.31 -22.35
N ASN A 453 9.68 35.38 -21.96
CA ASN A 453 10.35 36.58 -21.46
C ASN A 453 11.47 37.11 -22.37
N GLY A 454 11.44 36.76 -23.66
CA GLY A 454 12.37 37.29 -24.67
C GLY A 454 12.11 38.75 -25.01
N ASP A 455 12.53 39.66 -24.13
CA ASP A 455 12.94 41.00 -24.57
C ASP A 455 14.26 40.85 -25.34
N GLY A 456 14.30 41.43 -26.54
CA GLY A 456 15.24 41.11 -27.61
C GLY A 456 16.65 41.66 -27.43
N THR A 457 17.34 41.32 -26.35
CA THR A 457 18.77 41.61 -26.18
C THR A 457 19.53 40.38 -25.73
N THR A 458 20.20 39.73 -26.68
CA THR A 458 21.20 38.69 -26.42
C THR A 458 22.43 39.31 -25.74
N PRO A 459 22.83 38.90 -24.52
CA PRO A 459 24.11 39.31 -23.97
C PRO A 459 25.20 38.47 -24.63
N ARG A 460 26.12 39.12 -25.35
CA ARG A 460 27.37 38.48 -25.78
C ARG A 460 28.25 38.26 -24.54
N LEU A 461 28.35 37.02 -24.06
CA LEU A 461 29.34 36.65 -23.06
C LEU A 461 30.74 36.69 -23.68
N ARG A 462 31.62 37.50 -23.10
CA ARG A 462 33.04 37.65 -23.46
C ARG A 462 33.83 36.48 -22.89
N VAL A 463 34.73 35.91 -23.68
CA VAL A 463 35.49 34.68 -23.39
C VAL A 463 36.62 34.88 -22.34
N GLU A 464 36.61 35.98 -21.59
CA GLU A 464 37.70 36.35 -20.67
C GLU A 464 37.51 35.87 -19.22
N ASP A 465 36.39 35.22 -18.88
CA ASP A 465 36.05 34.87 -17.48
C ASP A 465 36.25 33.38 -17.12
N LEU A 466 37.00 32.63 -17.92
CA LEU A 466 37.35 31.23 -17.64
C LEU A 466 38.85 31.09 -17.34
N SER A 467 39.28 31.63 -16.20
CA SER A 467 40.54 31.21 -15.57
C SER A 467 40.22 30.37 -14.33
N PRO A 468 40.79 29.16 -14.18
CA PRO A 468 40.58 28.34 -12.99
C PRO A 468 41.31 28.93 -11.77
N PRO A 469 40.78 28.74 -10.54
CA PRO A 469 41.41 29.28 -9.33
C PRO A 469 42.72 28.55 -8.99
N PRO A 470 43.68 29.21 -8.32
CA PRO A 470 44.96 28.61 -7.96
C PRO A 470 44.82 27.57 -6.83
N PRO A 471 45.74 26.58 -6.75
CA PRO A 471 45.65 25.51 -5.76
C PRO A 471 46.12 25.99 -4.38
N GLU A 472 45.22 25.98 -3.38
CA GLU A 472 45.59 26.11 -1.97
C GLU A 472 46.34 24.85 -1.51
N ARG A 473 47.62 25.02 -1.19
CA ARG A 473 48.41 24.01 -0.47
C ARG A 473 48.06 24.08 1.02
N ALA A 474 47.39 23.03 1.48
CA ALA A 474 47.37 22.61 2.86
C ALA A 474 48.80 22.27 3.31
N GLU A 475 49.40 23.12 4.14
CA GLU A 475 50.62 22.82 4.89
C GLU A 475 50.68 23.73 6.13
N ALA A 476 49.86 23.43 7.14
CA ALA A 476 50.15 23.72 8.55
C ALA A 476 49.13 22.99 9.44
N GLU A 477 49.63 22.37 10.50
CA GLU A 477 48.88 21.81 11.64
C GLU A 477 48.30 20.40 11.51
N ARG A 478 49.21 19.42 11.73
CA ARG A 478 49.07 18.13 12.46
C ARG A 478 50.48 17.53 12.36
N GLN A 479 51.33 17.41 13.38
CA GLN A 479 51.23 16.87 14.74
C GLN A 479 52.69 16.99 15.28
N ALA A 480 53.04 17.36 16.51
CA ALA A 480 52.53 16.92 17.82
C ALA A 480 52.36 15.40 17.91
#